data_AF-A0A9X4HE42-F1
#
_entry.id   AF-A0A9X4HE42-F1
#
_cell.length_a   1.000
_cell.length_b   1.000
_cell.length_c   1.000
_cell.angle_alpha   90.00
_cell.angle_beta   90.00
_cell.angle_gamma   90.00
#
_symmetry.space_group_name_H-M   'P 1'
#
loop_
_entity.id
_entity.type
_entity.pdbx_description
1 polymer ?
#
loop_
_entity_poly.entity_id
_entity_poly.type
_entity_poly.pdbx_seq_one_letter_code
_entity_poly.pdbx_strand_id
1 'polypeptide(L)'
;MEIAALLTSLEYSGMPYACDSPFADVRVALDDWMNLEFPSDGEITDEQRGAYSYNATPIKIRKGIEQLDAINKISDLLQQGYADCKPLHVVLKKIRRIHTAISRKL
;
A
#
# COMPACT_ATOMS: atom_id res chain seq x y z
N MET A 1 0.62 1.47 -10.47
CA MET A 1 1.95 0.84 -10.47
C MET A 1 2.82 1.26 -9.29
N GLU A 2 2.97 2.56 -8.99
CA GLU A 2 3.89 3.04 -7.94
C GLU A 2 3.50 2.58 -6.52
N ILE A 3 2.21 2.63 -6.14
CA ILE A 3 1.74 2.17 -4.82
C ILE A 3 2.04 0.68 -4.59
N ALA A 4 1.77 -0.16 -5.60
CA ALA A 4 2.00 -1.61 -5.53
C ALA A 4 3.49 -1.95 -5.31
N ALA A 5 4.38 -1.26 -6.03
CA ALA A 5 5.83 -1.43 -5.86
C ALA A 5 6.28 -1.02 -4.45
N LEU A 6 5.76 0.10 -3.93
CA LEU A 6 6.06 0.57 -2.57
C LEU A 6 5.59 -0.44 -1.50
N LEU A 7 4.38 -0.98 -1.65
CA LEU A 7 3.85 -2.00 -0.73
C LEU A 7 4.70 -3.27 -0.77
N THR A 8 4.96 -3.82 -1.96
CA THR A 8 5.81 -5.01 -2.09
C THR A 8 7.20 -4.78 -1.49
N SER A 9 7.81 -3.62 -1.72
CA SER A 9 9.10 -3.26 -1.11
C SER A 9 9.05 -3.14 0.42
N LEU A 10 7.97 -2.57 0.96
CA LEU A 10 7.80 -2.42 2.41
C LEU A 10 7.65 -3.77 3.09
N GLU A 11 6.96 -4.73 2.49
CA GLU A 11 6.82 -6.10 3.00
C GLU A 11 8.18 -6.78 3.21
N TYR A 12 9.13 -6.58 2.28
CA TYR A 12 10.49 -7.12 2.37
C TYR A 12 11.48 -6.24 3.14
N SER A 13 11.09 -5.04 3.57
CA SER A 13 11.99 -4.08 4.24
C SER A 13 12.28 -4.44 5.72
N GLY A 14 11.59 -5.44 6.27
CA GLY A 14 11.69 -5.82 7.68
C GLY A 14 11.05 -4.79 8.60
N MET A 15 9.82 -4.37 8.29
CA MET A 15 9.01 -3.49 9.13
C MET A 15 8.78 -4.11 10.52
N PRO A 16 8.47 -3.28 11.55
CA PRO A 16 8.11 -3.79 12.86
C PRO A 16 6.86 -4.68 12.80
N TYR A 17 6.82 -5.76 13.58
CA TYR A 17 5.67 -6.68 13.69
C TYR A 17 4.31 -5.99 13.94
N ALA A 18 4.32 -4.85 14.63
CA ALA A 18 3.11 -4.05 14.85
C ALA A 18 2.50 -3.48 13.55
N CYS A 19 3.22 -3.56 12.43
CA CYS A 19 2.75 -3.15 11.10
C CYS A 19 2.00 -4.27 10.38
N ASP A 20 2.21 -5.55 10.71
CA ASP A 20 1.75 -6.68 9.89
C ASP A 20 0.23 -6.64 9.66
N SER A 21 -0.54 -6.53 10.75
CA SER A 21 -2.00 -6.45 10.68
C SER A 21 -2.49 -5.22 9.90
N PRO A 22 -2.13 -3.96 10.26
CA PRO A 22 -2.62 -2.80 9.51
C PRO A 22 -2.10 -2.76 8.07
N PHE A 23 -0.96 -3.37 7.77
CA PHE A 23 -0.40 -3.46 6.42
C PHE A 23 -1.19 -4.44 5.54
N ALA A 24 -1.47 -5.65 6.01
CA ALA A 24 -2.34 -6.60 5.31
C ALA A 24 -3.73 -5.99 5.03
N ASP A 25 -4.26 -5.30 6.03
CA ASP A 25 -5.51 -4.56 5.98
C ASP A 25 -5.56 -3.43 4.93
N VAL A 26 -4.41 -2.85 4.56
CA VAL A 26 -4.30 -1.86 3.47
C VAL A 26 -4.24 -2.58 2.13
N ARG A 27 -3.47 -3.67 2.01
CA ARG A 27 -3.38 -4.46 0.78
C ARG A 27 -4.76 -4.99 0.36
N VAL A 28 -5.51 -5.59 1.29
CA VAL A 28 -6.86 -6.10 1.02
C VAL A 28 -7.79 -4.99 0.53
N ALA A 29 -7.77 -3.82 1.18
CA ALA A 29 -8.64 -2.72 0.78
C ALA A 29 -8.33 -2.20 -0.63
N LEU A 30 -7.05 -2.12 -0.99
CA LEU A 30 -6.64 -1.68 -2.34
C LEU A 30 -6.95 -2.75 -3.40
N ASP A 31 -6.77 -4.03 -3.08
CA ASP A 31 -7.18 -5.13 -3.96
C ASP A 31 -8.69 -5.13 -4.20
N ASP A 32 -9.50 -4.90 -3.16
CA ASP A 32 -10.96 -4.78 -3.27
C ASP A 32 -11.35 -3.60 -4.18
N TRP A 33 -10.69 -2.45 -4.04
CA TRP A 33 -10.98 -1.28 -4.89
C TRP A 33 -10.56 -1.52 -6.33
N MET A 34 -9.40 -2.13 -6.57
CA MET A 34 -8.97 -2.55 -7.90
C MET A 34 -9.97 -3.50 -8.56
N ASN A 35 -10.54 -4.44 -7.80
CA ASN A 35 -11.55 -5.37 -8.31
C ASN A 35 -12.90 -4.69 -8.64
N LEU A 36 -13.23 -3.59 -7.94
CA LEU A 36 -14.42 -2.78 -8.26
C LEU A 36 -14.20 -1.87 -9.46
N GLU A 37 -13.00 -1.28 -9.59
CA GLU A 37 -12.64 -0.40 -10.70
C GLU A 37 -12.43 -1.17 -12.01
N PHE A 38 -11.84 -2.36 -11.92
CA PHE A 38 -11.52 -3.22 -13.05
C PHE A 38 -12.04 -4.63 -12.80
N PRO A 39 -13.35 -4.86 -12.98
CA PRO A 39 -13.93 -6.19 -12.83
C PRO A 39 -13.29 -7.16 -13.85
N SER A 40 -13.26 -8.45 -13.50
CA SER A 40 -12.51 -9.50 -14.21
C SER A 40 -13.05 -9.84 -15.61
N ASP A 41 -14.05 -9.11 -16.09
CA ASP A 41 -14.86 -9.40 -17.26
C ASP A 41 -14.54 -8.54 -18.50
N GLY A 42 -13.53 -7.65 -18.48
CA GLY A 42 -13.12 -7.05 -19.76
C GLY A 42 -11.94 -6.10 -19.86
N GLU A 43 -11.49 -5.43 -18.79
CA GLU A 43 -10.56 -4.30 -18.97
C GLU A 43 -9.09 -4.59 -18.63
N ILE A 44 -8.79 -5.58 -17.78
CA ILE A 44 -7.41 -5.97 -17.45
C ILE A 44 -7.28 -7.51 -17.39
N THR A 45 -6.18 -8.04 -17.93
CA THR A 45 -5.85 -9.47 -17.83
C THR A 45 -5.43 -9.84 -16.40
N ASP A 46 -5.51 -11.13 -16.04
CA ASP A 46 -5.04 -11.62 -14.73
C ASP A 46 -3.55 -11.31 -14.50
N GLU A 47 -2.73 -11.28 -15.55
CA GLU A 47 -1.32 -10.89 -15.48
C GLU A 47 -1.16 -9.38 -15.17
N GLN A 48 -1.98 -8.53 -15.80
CA GLN A 48 -2.00 -7.11 -15.47
C GLN A 48 -2.48 -6.90 -14.04
N ARG A 49 -3.52 -7.62 -13.61
CA ARG A 49 -4.01 -7.62 -12.23
C ARG A 49 -2.92 -8.05 -11.24
N GLY A 50 -2.18 -9.11 -11.55
CA GLY A 50 -1.04 -9.58 -10.75
C GLY A 50 0.10 -8.56 -10.67
N ALA A 51 0.36 -7.81 -11.75
CA ALA A 51 1.32 -6.70 -11.76
C ALA A 51 0.84 -5.50 -10.92
N TYR A 52 -0.48 -5.31 -10.77
CA TYR A 52 -1.07 -4.29 -9.90
C TYR A 52 -1.05 -4.65 -8.42
N SER A 53 -1.09 -5.93 -8.05
CA SER A 53 -1.25 -6.32 -6.63
C SER A 53 -0.04 -7.01 -6.01
N TYR A 54 0.72 -7.85 -6.71
CA TYR A 54 1.77 -8.68 -6.06
C TYR A 54 3.12 -8.74 -6.80
N ASN A 55 3.14 -8.56 -8.13
CA ASN A 55 4.34 -8.74 -8.96
C ASN A 55 5.06 -7.44 -9.34
N ALA A 56 4.69 -6.32 -8.73
CA ALA A 56 5.38 -5.06 -8.97
C ALA A 56 6.86 -5.20 -8.57
N THR A 57 7.78 -4.84 -9.48
CA THR A 57 9.22 -4.93 -9.24
C THR A 57 9.58 -4.15 -7.98
N PRO A 58 10.06 -4.82 -6.91
CA PRO A 58 10.35 -4.14 -5.66
C PRO A 58 11.53 -3.18 -5.86
N ILE A 59 11.38 -1.97 -5.36
CA ILE A 59 12.47 -1.02 -5.13
C ILE A 59 13.14 -1.29 -3.78
N LYS A 60 14.43 -0.96 -3.65
CA LYS A 60 15.15 -1.15 -2.40
C LYS A 60 14.74 -0.08 -1.39
N ILE A 61 14.11 -0.50 -0.29
CA ILE A 61 13.77 0.36 0.87
C ILE A 61 14.57 -0.13 2.07
N ARG A 62 15.41 0.71 2.65
CA ARG A 62 16.11 0.42 3.92
C ARG A 62 15.19 0.70 5.12
N LYS A 63 15.65 0.29 6.31
CA LYS A 63 14.89 0.49 7.55
C LYS A 63 14.79 1.96 7.96
N GLY A 64 13.76 2.27 8.75
CA GLY A 64 13.64 3.54 9.43
C GLY A 64 13.09 4.63 8.52
N ILE A 65 13.90 5.65 8.22
CA ILE A 65 13.45 6.86 7.50
C ILE A 65 12.92 6.50 6.11
N GLU A 66 13.59 5.63 5.37
CA GLU A 66 13.14 5.21 4.04
C GLU A 66 11.79 4.46 4.08
N GLN A 67 11.49 3.73 5.15
CA GLN A 67 10.17 3.12 5.35
C GLN A 67 9.10 4.18 5.62
N LEU A 68 9.41 5.22 6.39
CA LEU A 68 8.49 6.33 6.63
C LEU A 68 8.21 7.11 5.35
N ASP A 69 9.24 7.40 4.56
CA ASP A 69 9.12 8.12 3.29
C ASP A 69 8.22 7.35 2.32
N ALA A 70 8.39 6.02 2.22
CA ALA A 70 7.54 5.17 1.41
C ALA A 70 6.08 5.15 1.89
N ILE A 71 5.84 5.07 3.20
CA ILE A 71 4.49 5.11 3.77
C ILE A 71 3.81 6.47 3.53
N ASN A 72 4.56 7.57 3.68
CA ASN A 72 4.06 8.91 3.38
C ASN A 72 3.73 9.06 1.89
N LYS A 73 4.61 8.55 1.02
CA LYS A 73 4.37 8.55 -0.43
C LYS A 73 3.11 7.78 -0.81
N ILE A 74 2.84 6.62 -0.18
CA ILE A 74 1.59 5.89 -0.39
C ILE A 74 0.38 6.74 0.02
N SER A 75 0.44 7.41 1.18
CA SER A 75 -0.63 8.31 1.63
C SER A 75 -0.90 9.42 0.61
N ASP A 76 0.15 10.08 0.14
CA ASP A 76 0.04 11.18 -0.83
C ASP A 76 -0.58 10.71 -2.16
N LEU A 77 -0.12 9.56 -2.67
CA LEU A 77 -0.64 8.98 -3.92
C LEU A 77 -2.12 8.61 -3.81
N LEU A 78 -2.53 8.05 -2.66
CA LEU A 78 -3.95 7.74 -2.43
C LEU A 78 -4.80 9.00 -2.36
N GLN A 79 -4.32 10.05 -1.69
CA GLN A 79 -5.05 11.33 -1.60
C GLN A 79 -5.12 12.08 -2.94
N GLN A 80 -4.16 11.87 -3.84
CA GLN A 80 -4.18 12.43 -5.19
C GLN A 80 -5.08 11.63 -6.15
N GLY A 81 -5.11 10.30 -6.00
CA GLY A 81 -5.84 9.41 -6.90
C GLY A 81 -7.30 9.20 -6.55
N TYR A 82 -7.69 9.36 -5.29
CA TYR A 82 -9.04 9.08 -4.80
C TYR A 82 -9.74 10.34 -4.28
N ALA A 83 -11.05 10.41 -4.52
CA ALA A 83 -11.89 11.44 -3.92
C ALA A 83 -11.87 11.37 -2.39
N ASP A 84 -12.00 12.53 -1.74
CA ASP A 84 -12.12 12.62 -0.29
C ASP A 84 -13.41 11.95 0.18
N CYS A 85 -13.28 10.71 0.69
CA CYS A 85 -14.40 9.87 1.05
C CYS A 85 -14.10 8.97 2.26
N LYS A 86 -15.16 8.44 2.87
CA LYS A 86 -15.06 7.57 4.05
C LYS A 86 -14.19 6.32 3.80
N PRO A 87 -14.28 5.61 2.67
CA PRO A 87 -13.34 4.51 2.34
C PRO A 87 -11.88 4.93 2.37
N LEU A 88 -11.53 6.05 1.71
CA LEU A 88 -10.18 6.62 1.71
C LEU A 88 -9.69 6.88 3.14
N HIS A 89 -10.52 7.52 3.97
CA HIS A 89 -10.17 7.80 5.37
C HIS A 89 -9.87 6.55 6.20
N VAL A 90 -10.56 5.44 5.95
CA VAL A 90 -10.30 4.17 6.66
C VAL A 90 -8.91 3.64 6.31
N VAL A 91 -8.53 3.66 5.03
CA VAL A 91 -7.21 3.23 4.56
C VAL A 91 -6.11 4.15 5.09
N LEU A 92 -6.30 5.47 5.00
CA LEU A 92 -5.35 6.45 5.54
C LEU A 92 -5.14 6.31 7.06
N LYS A 93 -6.19 5.95 7.80
CA LYS A 93 -6.07 5.65 9.24
C LYS A 93 -5.17 4.44 9.50
N LYS A 94 -5.24 3.40 8.68
CA LYS A 94 -4.37 2.21 8.76
C LYS A 94 -2.92 2.58 8.41
N ILE A 95 -2.72 3.34 7.34
CA ILE A 95 -1.41 3.90 6.95
C ILE A 95 -0.78 4.70 8.10
N ARG A 96 -1.55 5.57 8.77
CA ARG A 96 -1.06 6.33 9.93
C ARG A 96 -0.63 5.45 11.10
N ARG A 97 -1.27 4.29 11.31
CA ARG A 97 -0.86 3.33 12.34
C ARG A 97 0.48 2.69 11.98
N ILE A 98 0.69 2.33 10.71
CA ILE A 98 1.96 1.79 10.21
C ILE A 98 3.07 2.82 10.39
N HIS A 99 2.83 4.07 9.96
CA HIS A 99 3.77 5.17 10.17
C HIS A 99 4.15 5.31 11.65
N THR A 100 3.17 5.34 12.55
CA THR A 100 3.42 5.45 14.00
C THR A 100 4.25 4.28 14.54
N ALA A 101 3.99 3.07 14.05
CA ALA A 101 4.71 1.87 14.47
C ALA A 101 6.19 1.90 14.03
N ILE A 102 6.47 2.36 12.81
CA ILE A 102 7.83 2.56 12.31
C ILE A 102 8.52 3.68 13.09
N SER A 103 7.86 4.83 13.29
CA SER A 103 8.46 5.98 14.01
C SER A 103 8.87 5.65 15.45
N ARG A 104 8.18 4.71 16.12
CA ARG A 104 8.54 4.24 17.48
C ARG A 104 9.76 3.33 17.54
N LYS A 105 10.27 2.89 16.38
CA LYS A 105 11.39 1.95 16.25
C LYS A 105 12.62 2.58 15.58
N LEU A 106 12.51 3.85 15.19
CA LEU A 106 13.65 4.73 14.89
C LEU A 106 14.43 5.05 16.16
#